data_AF-A0A382BV32-F1
#
_entry.id   AF-A0A382BV32-F1
#
_cell.length_a   1.000
_cell.length_b   1.000
_cell.length_c   1.000
_cell.angle_alpha   90.00
_cell.angle_beta   90.00
_cell.angle_gamma   90.00
#
_symmetry.space_group_name_H-M   'P 1'
#
loop_
_entity.id
_entity.type
_entity.pdbx_description
1 polymer ?
#
loop_
_entity_poly.entity_id
_entity_poly.type
_entity_poly.pdbx_seq_one_letter_code
_entity_poly.pdbx_strand_id
1 'polypeptide(L)'
;MEIHDAPEEYSKIISYNPEREEQIRLVVNTFRGIEYLSIRKYYLDFFEEWQPTHTGISIPLTIENSREIFIGLTEILSLAESKEVIEKHFKDLINDIYI
;
A
#
# COMPACT_ATOMS: atom_id res chain seq x y z
N MET A 1 9.14 17.94 -10.04
CA MET A 1 9.11 16.81 -9.10
C MET A 1 7.68 16.67 -8.67
N GLU A 2 7.09 15.58 -9.12
CA GLU A 2 5.73 15.18 -8.79
C GLU A 2 5.76 14.21 -7.60
N ILE A 3 4.60 13.93 -7.02
CA ILE A 3 4.48 13.06 -5.84
C ILE A 3 5.05 11.64 -6.06
N HIS A 4 5.04 11.14 -7.29
CA HIS A 4 5.52 9.81 -7.64
C HIS A 4 7.04 9.75 -7.91
N ASP A 5 7.70 10.91 -7.96
CA ASP A 5 9.16 11.00 -8.07
C ASP A 5 9.83 11.09 -6.68
N ALA A 6 9.04 11.28 -5.62
CA ALA A 6 9.55 11.38 -4.27
C ALA A 6 10.08 10.02 -3.78
N PRO A 7 11.19 9.98 -3.03
CA PRO A 7 11.73 8.74 -2.48
C PRO A 7 10.68 7.98 -1.64
N GLU A 8 10.66 6.66 -1.80
CA GLU A 8 9.76 5.77 -1.06
C GLU A 8 10.38 5.47 0.32
N GLU A 9 9.68 5.84 1.38
CA GLU A 9 10.04 5.53 2.77
C GLU A 9 9.54 4.13 3.17
N TYR A 10 8.45 3.69 2.53
CA TYR A 10 7.90 2.35 2.65
C TYR A 10 7.32 1.90 1.30
N SER A 11 7.48 0.63 0.96
CA SER A 11 6.95 0.03 -0.26
C SER A 11 6.57 -1.43 -0.02
N LYS A 12 5.36 -1.82 -0.41
CA LYS A 12 4.89 -3.20 -0.33
C LYS A 12 4.08 -3.57 -1.57
N ILE A 13 4.46 -4.67 -2.22
CA ILE A 13 3.70 -5.23 -3.34
C ILE A 13 2.39 -5.81 -2.80
N ILE A 14 1.26 -5.32 -3.31
CA ILE A 14 -0.08 -5.81 -2.94
C ILE A 14 -0.75 -6.59 -4.08
N SER A 15 -0.27 -6.44 -5.32
CA SER A 15 -0.67 -7.26 -6.46
C SER A 15 0.44 -7.29 -7.50
N TYR A 16 0.62 -8.43 -8.16
CA TYR A 16 1.57 -8.62 -9.24
C TYR A 16 0.92 -9.37 -10.40
N ASN A 17 1.05 -8.83 -11.60
CA ASN A 17 0.67 -9.46 -12.85
C ASN A 17 1.93 -9.84 -13.64
N PRO A 18 2.29 -11.13 -13.70
CA PRO A 18 3.49 -11.59 -14.40
C PRO A 18 3.36 -11.54 -15.92
N GLU A 19 2.15 -11.63 -16.50
CA GLU A 19 1.98 -11.59 -17.96
C GLU A 19 2.31 -10.20 -18.53
N ARG A 20 2.14 -9.16 -17.72
CA ARG A 20 2.34 -7.76 -18.12
C ARG A 20 3.54 -7.11 -17.46
N GLU A 21 4.20 -7.82 -16.55
CA GLU A 21 5.23 -7.28 -15.66
C GLU A 21 4.77 -5.97 -14.99
N GLU A 22 3.60 -6.04 -14.35
CA GLU A 22 2.96 -4.90 -13.68
C GLU A 22 2.76 -5.22 -12.20
N GLN A 23 3.10 -4.27 -11.33
CA GLN A 23 2.85 -4.37 -9.89
C GLN A 23 1.93 -3.26 -9.43
N ILE A 24 1.08 -3.54 -8.46
CA ILE A 24 0.42 -2.54 -7.64
C ILE A 24 1.09 -2.57 -6.28
N ARG A 25 1.57 -1.41 -5.82
CA ARG A 25 2.26 -1.25 -4.54
C ARG A 25 1.52 -0.28 -3.64
N LEU A 26 1.54 -0.59 -2.34
CA LEU A 26 1.26 0.35 -1.26
C LEU A 26 2.57 1.05 -0.90
N VAL A 27 2.60 2.38 -0.98
CA VAL A 27 3.81 3.18 -0.88
C VAL A 27 3.57 4.32 0.10
N VAL A 28 4.58 4.64 0.92
CA VAL A 28 4.61 5.87 1.71
C VAL A 28 5.78 6.73 1.25
N ASN A 29 5.53 8.01 1.05
CA ASN A 29 6.53 8.98 0.63
C ASN A 29 6.22 10.37 1.19
N THR A 30 7.25 11.15 1.51
CA THR A 30 7.11 12.57 1.84
C THR A 30 7.23 13.45 0.59
N PHE A 31 6.23 14.29 0.34
CA PHE A 31 6.26 15.29 -0.72
C PHE A 31 5.86 16.65 -0.18
N ARG A 32 6.75 17.64 -0.34
CA ARG A 32 6.55 19.02 0.16
C ARG A 32 6.19 19.10 1.66
N GLY A 33 6.80 18.24 2.47
CA GLY A 33 6.62 18.20 3.92
C GLY A 33 5.33 17.51 4.38
N ILE A 34 4.62 16.83 3.47
CA ILE A 34 3.43 16.04 3.78
C ILE A 34 3.74 14.58 3.44
N GLU A 35 3.50 13.67 4.38
CA GLU A 35 3.54 12.23 4.13
C GLU A 35 2.29 11.81 3.35
N TYR A 36 2.46 10.95 2.36
CA TYR A 36 1.38 10.42 1.55
C TYR A 36 1.39 8.90 1.57
N LEU A 37 0.20 8.31 1.70
CA LEU A 37 -0.06 6.92 1.42
C LEU A 37 -0.58 6.80 -0.01
N SER A 38 0.08 5.96 -0.80
CA SER A 38 -0.22 5.78 -2.21
C SER A 38 -0.51 4.32 -2.54
N ILE A 39 -1.55 4.08 -3.35
CA ILE A 39 -1.70 2.82 -4.10
C ILE A 39 -1.31 3.14 -5.53
N ARG A 40 -0.18 2.60 -5.97
CA ARG A 40 0.47 3.02 -7.22
C ARG A 40 0.85 1.83 -8.08
N LYS A 41 0.68 1.99 -9.39
CA LYS A 41 1.10 1.01 -10.39
C LYS A 41 2.56 1.22 -10.75
N TYR A 42 3.28 0.11 -10.92
CA TYR A 42 4.67 0.02 -11.34
C TYR A 42 4.77 -0.85 -12.59
N TYR A 43 5.80 -0.59 -13.39
CA TYR A 43 6.20 -1.43 -14.53
C TYR A 43 7.67 -1.80 -14.40
N LEU A 44 8.05 -2.93 -15.01
CA LEU A 44 9.46 -3.31 -15.15
C LEU A 44 10.05 -2.61 -16.38
N ASP A 45 11.10 -1.81 -16.19
CA ASP A 45 11.78 -1.15 -17.28
C ASP A 45 12.83 -2.05 -17.98
N PHE A 46 13.50 -1.51 -19.00
CA PHE A 46 14.49 -2.25 -19.78
C PHE A 46 15.76 -2.61 -19.00
N PHE A 47 15.98 -2.01 -17.83
CA PHE A 47 17.10 -2.30 -16.94
C PHE A 47 16.71 -3.28 -15.83
N GLU A 48 15.52 -3.89 -15.93
CA GLU A 48 14.95 -4.78 -14.92
C GLU A 48 14.69 -4.06 -13.58
N GLU A 49 14.47 -2.74 -13.63
CA GLU A 49 14.09 -1.94 -12.46
C GLU A 49 12.59 -1.64 -12.45
N TRP A 50 11.99 -1.69 -11.25
CA TRP A 50 10.58 -1.38 -11.07
C TRP A 50 10.38 0.12 -10.94
N GLN A 51 9.71 0.73 -11.92
CA GLN A 51 9.48 2.17 -11.97
C GLN A 51 8.03 2.53 -11.62
N PRO A 52 7.80 3.58 -10.81
CA PRO A 52 6.47 4.08 -10.53
C PRO A 52 5.83 4.70 -11.78
N THR A 53 4.54 4.51 -11.95
CA THR A 53 3.75 5.20 -12.99
C THR A 53 2.97 6.37 -12.41
N HIS A 54 2.44 7.23 -13.28
CA HIS A 54 1.44 8.23 -12.91
C HIS A 54 0.08 7.61 -12.54
N THR A 55 -0.14 6.33 -12.82
CA THR A 55 -1.39 5.62 -12.49
C THR A 55 -1.37 5.19 -11.03
N GLY A 56 -2.21 5.84 -10.24
CA GLY A 56 -2.38 5.53 -8.82
C GLY A 56 -3.19 6.60 -8.13
N ILE A 57 -3.45 6.39 -6.85
CA ILE A 57 -4.02 7.39 -5.96
C ILE A 57 -3.06 7.62 -4.80
N SER A 58 -2.96 8.88 -4.38
CA SER A 58 -2.19 9.30 -3.22
C SER A 58 -3.07 10.13 -2.32
N ILE A 59 -3.07 9.82 -1.03
CA ILE A 59 -3.78 10.59 -0.01
C ILE A 59 -2.81 10.97 1.10
N PRO A 60 -3.00 12.11 1.80
CA PRO A 60 -2.20 12.42 2.97
C PRO A 60 -2.26 11.28 4.00
N LEU A 61 -1.11 10.86 4.51
CA LEU A 61 -1.00 9.86 5.56
C LEU A 61 -1.30 10.54 6.90
N THR A 62 -2.58 10.62 7.24
CA THR A 62 -3.04 11.00 8.58
C THR A 62 -3.54 9.78 9.34
N ILE A 63 -3.66 9.88 10.66
CA ILE A 63 -4.23 8.83 11.49
C ILE A 63 -5.66 8.53 11.04
N GLU A 64 -6.44 9.55 10.71
CA GLU A 64 -7.81 9.40 10.23
C GLU A 64 -7.86 8.63 8.91
N ASN A 65 -7.14 9.08 7.89
CA ASN A 65 -7.16 8.44 6.57
C ASN A 65 -6.67 6.99 6.63
N SER A 66 -5.60 6.73 7.37
CA SER A 66 -5.06 5.36 7.52
C SER A 66 -6.01 4.46 8.31
N ARG A 67 -6.66 4.98 9.37
CA ARG A 67 -7.67 4.25 10.13
C ARG A 67 -8.87 3.88 9.27
N GLU A 68 -9.41 4.82 8.49
CA GLU A 68 -10.59 4.53 7.65
C GLU A 68 -10.28 3.50 6.56
N ILE A 69 -9.07 3.53 5.97
CA ILE A 69 -8.62 2.46 5.04
C ILE A 69 -8.59 1.11 5.75
N PHE A 70 -8.02 1.06 6.96
CA PHE A 70 -7.91 -0.18 7.73
C PHE A 70 -9.28 -0.77 8.09
N ILE A 71 -10.22 0.09 8.51
CA ILE A 71 -11.61 -0.30 8.79
C ILE A 71 -12.24 -0.89 7.53
N GLY A 72 -12.20 -0.16 6.40
CA GLY A 72 -12.82 -0.63 5.15
C GLY A 72 -12.23 -1.95 4.65
N LEU A 73 -10.92 -2.16 4.76
CA LEU A 73 -10.29 -3.44 4.44
C LEU A 73 -10.78 -4.56 5.36
N THR A 74 -10.93 -4.30 6.66
CA THR A 74 -11.42 -5.28 7.63
C THR A 74 -12.89 -5.65 7.37
N GLU A 75 -13.72 -4.68 6.98
CA GLU A 75 -15.11 -4.90 6.58
C GLU A 75 -15.18 -5.79 5.33
N ILE A 76 -14.38 -5.51 4.30
CA ILE A 76 -14.30 -6.32 3.07
C ILE A 76 -13.91 -7.77 3.39
N LEU A 77 -12.89 -7.96 4.24
CA LEU A 77 -12.46 -9.30 4.64
C LEU A 77 -13.54 -10.05 5.45
N SER A 78 -14.31 -9.31 6.26
CA SER A 78 -15.40 -9.88 7.05
C SER A 78 -16.55 -10.35 6.16
N LEU A 79 -16.88 -9.59 5.10
CA LEU A 79 -17.90 -9.97 4.11
C LEU A 79 -17.52 -11.24 3.34
N ALA A 80 -16.23 -11.49 3.14
CA ALA A 80 -15.74 -12.71 2.51
C ALA A 80 -15.81 -13.95 3.42
N GLU A 81 -16.57 -13.89 4.53
CA GLU A 81 -16.68 -14.90 5.59
C GLU A 81 -15.32 -15.32 6.18
N SER A 82 -14.32 -14.45 6.03
CA SER A 82 -12.92 -14.75 6.34
C SER A 82 -12.54 -14.43 7.78
N LYS A 83 -13.45 -14.70 8.73
CA LYS A 83 -13.26 -14.37 10.15
C LYS A 83 -11.98 -15.00 10.71
N GLU A 84 -11.66 -16.23 10.31
CA GLU A 84 -10.42 -16.90 10.69
C GLU A 84 -9.16 -16.22 10.13
N VAL A 85 -9.21 -15.67 8.92
CA VAL A 85 -8.07 -14.94 8.32
C VAL A 85 -7.84 -13.64 9.09
N ILE A 86 -8.91 -12.95 9.47
CA ILE A 86 -8.82 -11.73 10.28
C ILE A 86 -8.22 -12.08 11.65
N GLU A 87 -8.78 -13.07 12.36
CA GLU A 87 -8.33 -13.45 13.69
C GLU A 87 -6.88 -13.96 13.70
N LYS A 88 -6.47 -14.74 12.68
CA LYS A 88 -5.10 -15.25 12.59
C LYS A 88 -4.09 -14.15 12.31
N HIS A 89 -4.32 -13.34 11.27
CA HIS A 89 -3.30 -12.40 10.82
C HIS A 89 -3.29 -11.08 11.60
N PHE A 90 -4.45 -10.58 12.06
CA PHE A 90 -4.47 -9.34 12.84
C PHE A 90 -4.13 -9.55 14.31
N LYS A 91 -4.42 -10.71 14.90
CA LYS A 91 -4.01 -10.98 16.29
C LYS A 91 -2.50 -11.03 16.42
N ASP A 92 -1.83 -11.74 15.52
CA ASP A 92 -0.37 -11.82 15.50
C ASP A 92 0.24 -10.44 15.22
N LEU A 93 -0.29 -9.70 14.24
CA LEU A 93 0.14 -8.33 13.95
C LEU A 93 -0.03 -7.37 15.14
N ILE A 94 -1.16 -7.42 15.84
CA ILE A 94 -1.41 -6.56 17.02
C ILE A 94 -0.44 -6.91 18.15
N ASN A 95 -0.20 -8.20 18.40
CA ASN A 95 0.75 -8.64 19.43
C ASN A 95 2.19 -8.23 19.09
N ASP A 96 2.56 -8.22 17.81
CA ASP A 96 3.91 -7.86 17.36
C ASP A 96 4.16 -6.34 17.36
N ILE A 97 3.11 -5.53 17.17
CA ILE A 97 3.20 -4.05 17.17
C ILE A 97 3.20 -3.48 18.60
N TYR A 98 2.57 -4.15 19.56
CA TYR A 98 2.58 -3.75 20.96
C TYR A 98 3.83 -4.32 21.66
N ILE A 99 4.86 -3.48 21.85
CA ILE A 99 6.02 -3.72 22.73
C ILE A 99 5.70 -3.25 24.15
#